data_AF-A0A432H797-F1
#
_entry.id   AF-A0A432H797-F1
#
_cell.length_a   1.000
_cell.length_b   1.000
_cell.length_c   1.000
_cell.angle_alpha   90.00
_cell.angle_beta   90.00
_cell.angle_gamma   90.00
#
_symmetry.space_group_name_H-M   'P 1'
#
loop_
_entity.id
_entity.type
_entity.pdbx_description
1 polymer ?
#
loop_
_entity_poly.entity_id
_entity_poly.type
_entity_poly.pdbx_seq_one_letter_code
_entity_poly.pdbx_strand_id
1 'polypeptide(L)'
;MPSNSKNNNLTVGLDIGTTKICAIAVEGDDIEELNVVGVGTAKSDGLRKGVVVNIEKTVKAIKKAVEECELMCGAQIRSVFAGIAGHHIRGQNSRGMVTVYHNRIVTDEDIRRVIDAAQVLIPNDREVLHILPQEFIVDDQDGVQNPLGMAAARLEVNVHIVTGSVTSAQNIIKCCNQSGLDVEDIVLEPLSSSQAVLSPDEQEVGVVLVDIGGGTTDVTIYSEGSIVHTAVLALGGNHLTHDIAIGLGAPLHEAEEIKHNFGVAMSSMVKEDEMIDVPSVGGRNNRTMKKRVLASIIEDRFREIFELITHEIEKTHFHTLMASGVVITGGTCIMPGADRLASQVLNLPVRVGYPENIAGLREMIYSPKYATSVGLVRYGITSNQGKLNFVGDDTNLFHKVSRRMKDWMQDFF
;
A
#
# COMPACT_ATOMS: atom_id res chain seq x y z
N MET A 1 -19.06 -32.47 -25.32
CA MET A 1 -17.80 -31.76 -25.61
C MET A 1 -17.51 -30.88 -24.41
N PRO A 2 -16.35 -31.01 -23.75
CA PRO A 2 -16.01 -30.09 -22.67
C PRO A 2 -15.79 -28.70 -23.29
N SER A 3 -16.45 -27.72 -22.71
CA SER A 3 -16.39 -26.30 -23.07
C SER A 3 -14.95 -25.80 -23.05
N ASN A 4 -14.52 -25.16 -24.14
CA ASN A 4 -13.31 -24.35 -24.19
C ASN A 4 -13.26 -23.44 -22.96
N SER A 5 -12.28 -23.67 -22.08
CA SER A 5 -11.93 -22.73 -21.02
C SER A 5 -11.51 -21.42 -21.70
N LYS A 6 -12.29 -20.36 -21.52
CA LYS A 6 -11.80 -19.01 -21.76
C LYS A 6 -10.51 -18.87 -20.95
N ASN A 7 -9.39 -18.56 -21.61
CA ASN A 7 -8.25 -17.98 -20.92
C ASN A 7 -8.73 -16.60 -20.43
N ASN A 8 -9.33 -16.57 -19.24
CA ASN A 8 -9.65 -15.30 -18.59
C ASN A 8 -8.31 -14.64 -18.25
N ASN A 9 -8.04 -13.50 -18.86
CA ASN A 9 -6.89 -12.67 -18.50
C ASN A 9 -7.17 -12.12 -17.10
N LEU A 10 -6.67 -12.82 -16.08
CA LEU A 10 -6.90 -12.48 -14.68
C LEU A 10 -5.69 -11.71 -14.16
N THR A 11 -5.94 -10.53 -13.63
CA THR A 11 -4.96 -9.79 -12.83
C THR A 11 -5.30 -9.97 -11.36
N VAL A 12 -4.31 -10.38 -10.56
CA VAL A 12 -4.51 -10.68 -9.13
C VAL A 12 -3.58 -9.84 -8.27
N GLY A 13 -4.16 -9.06 -7.36
CA GLY A 13 -3.44 -8.34 -6.32
C GLY A 13 -3.47 -9.14 -5.01
N LEU A 14 -2.30 -9.30 -4.38
CA LEU A 14 -2.13 -9.98 -3.10
C LEU A 14 -1.55 -9.02 -2.05
N ASP A 15 -2.42 -8.50 -1.19
CA ASP A 15 -2.06 -7.69 -0.02
C ASP A 15 -1.68 -8.63 1.14
N ILE A 16 -0.42 -8.59 1.57
CA ILE A 16 0.11 -9.42 2.66
C ILE A 16 0.24 -8.56 3.93
N GLY A 17 -0.92 -8.17 4.46
CA GLY A 17 -0.99 -7.32 5.65
C GLY A 17 -0.66 -8.00 6.98
N THR A 18 -0.37 -7.15 7.98
CA THR A 18 -0.05 -7.61 9.35
C THR A 18 -1.20 -8.36 10.03
N THR A 19 -2.45 -7.94 9.78
CA THR A 19 -3.64 -8.53 10.43
C THR A 19 -4.51 -9.35 9.49
N LYS A 20 -4.41 -9.09 8.18
CA LYS A 20 -5.24 -9.68 7.13
C LYS A 20 -4.38 -9.85 5.87
N ILE A 21 -4.46 -11.01 5.24
CA ILE A 21 -4.04 -11.23 3.85
C ILE A 21 -5.28 -11.16 2.97
N CYS A 22 -5.18 -10.48 1.83
CA CYS A 22 -6.30 -10.28 0.91
C CYS A 22 -5.86 -10.51 -0.54
N ALA A 23 -6.56 -11.41 -1.22
CA ALA A 23 -6.43 -11.61 -2.66
C ALA A 23 -7.67 -11.01 -3.36
N ILE A 24 -7.45 -10.22 -4.41
CA ILE A 24 -8.52 -9.72 -5.29
C ILE A 24 -8.15 -10.08 -6.73
N ALA A 25 -9.08 -10.70 -7.44
CA ALA A 25 -8.95 -11.04 -8.85
C ALA A 25 -9.92 -10.22 -9.69
N VAL A 26 -9.42 -9.63 -10.78
CA VAL A 26 -10.23 -8.96 -11.81
C VAL A 26 -10.08 -9.66 -13.15
N GLU A 27 -11.14 -9.56 -13.95
CA GLU A 27 -11.14 -10.04 -15.33
C GLU A 27 -11.04 -8.86 -16.31
N GLY A 28 -10.10 -8.94 -17.25
CA GLY A 28 -9.88 -7.93 -18.26
C GLY A 28 -8.86 -6.86 -17.85
N ASP A 29 -8.67 -5.89 -18.75
CA ASP A 29 -7.61 -4.87 -18.67
C ASP A 29 -8.17 -3.44 -18.61
N ASP A 30 -9.47 -3.28 -18.33
CA ASP A 30 -10.09 -1.96 -18.17
C ASP A 30 -9.73 -1.38 -16.80
N ILE A 31 -8.99 -0.27 -16.81
CA ILE A 31 -8.59 0.43 -15.59
C ILE A 31 -9.63 1.47 -15.16
N GLU A 32 -10.48 1.93 -16.08
CA GLU A 32 -11.51 2.91 -15.74
C GLU A 32 -12.57 2.27 -14.86
N GLU A 33 -12.94 1.01 -15.13
CA GLU A 33 -13.86 0.24 -14.28
C GLU A 33 -13.37 -1.21 -14.08
N LEU A 34 -12.99 -1.55 -12.84
CA LEU A 34 -12.46 -2.87 -12.51
C LEU A 34 -13.58 -3.90 -12.34
N ASN A 35 -13.65 -4.89 -13.22
CA ASN A 35 -14.57 -6.02 -13.06
C ASN A 35 -14.00 -7.06 -12.07
N VAL A 36 -14.35 -6.93 -10.79
CA VAL A 36 -13.89 -7.84 -9.74
C VAL A 36 -14.71 -9.13 -9.78
N VAL A 37 -14.01 -10.25 -9.92
CA VAL A 37 -14.60 -11.60 -10.07
C VAL A 37 -14.28 -12.53 -8.91
N GLY A 38 -13.27 -12.22 -8.08
CA GLY A 38 -12.90 -13.02 -6.91
C GLY A 38 -12.32 -12.17 -5.79
N VAL A 39 -12.65 -12.53 -4.55
CA VAL A 39 -12.13 -11.90 -3.33
C VAL A 39 -11.89 -13.00 -2.31
N GLY A 40 -10.73 -13.03 -1.69
CA GLY A 40 -10.46 -13.98 -0.61
C GLY A 40 -9.64 -13.37 0.50
N THR A 41 -9.93 -13.75 1.74
CA THR A 41 -9.28 -13.15 2.91
C THR A 41 -8.89 -14.16 3.96
N ALA A 42 -7.77 -13.92 4.63
CA ALA A 42 -7.35 -14.73 5.75
C ALA A 42 -6.78 -13.86 6.87
N LYS A 43 -7.05 -14.25 8.12
CA LYS A 43 -6.36 -13.66 9.27
C LYS A 43 -4.86 -13.93 9.16
N SER A 44 -4.06 -12.90 9.41
CA SER A 44 -2.60 -12.99 9.40
C SER A 44 -2.03 -13.02 10.82
N ASP A 45 -1.28 -14.07 11.13
CA ASP A 45 -0.52 -14.21 12.40
C ASP A 45 0.99 -14.43 12.13
N GLY A 46 1.42 -14.27 10.88
CA GLY A 46 2.79 -14.50 10.42
C GLY A 46 3.61 -13.22 10.26
N LEU A 47 2.97 -12.06 10.36
CA LEU A 47 3.58 -10.75 10.16
C LEU A 47 3.56 -9.90 11.43
N ARG A 48 4.54 -9.00 11.53
CA ARG A 48 4.62 -7.98 12.57
C ARG A 48 5.17 -6.69 11.97
N LYS A 49 4.39 -5.60 12.07
CA LYS A 49 4.81 -4.26 11.60
C LYS A 49 5.28 -4.26 10.12
N GLY A 50 4.52 -4.96 9.27
CA GLY A 50 4.80 -5.14 7.83
C GLY A 50 5.89 -6.16 7.50
N VAL A 51 6.50 -6.83 8.48
CA VAL A 51 7.59 -7.80 8.22
C VAL A 51 7.14 -9.21 8.54
N VAL A 52 7.45 -10.14 7.64
CA VAL A 52 7.24 -11.58 7.85
C VAL A 52 8.16 -12.09 8.96
N VAL A 53 7.57 -12.54 10.07
CA VAL A 53 8.27 -13.12 11.22
C VAL A 53 8.06 -14.63 11.33
N ASN A 54 7.06 -15.19 10.65
CA ASN A 54 6.81 -16.62 10.57
C ASN A 54 6.33 -17.01 9.16
N ILE A 55 7.21 -17.69 8.41
CA ILE A 55 6.96 -18.11 7.02
C ILE A 55 5.77 -19.08 6.94
N GLU A 56 5.74 -20.11 7.78
CA GLU A 56 4.71 -21.17 7.72
C GLU A 56 3.30 -20.63 7.95
N LYS A 57 3.13 -19.76 8.97
CA LYS A 57 1.86 -19.09 9.24
C LYS A 57 1.43 -18.19 8.08
N THR A 58 2.39 -17.48 7.48
CA THR A 58 2.13 -16.60 6.34
C THR A 58 1.70 -17.41 5.12
N VAL A 59 2.41 -18.48 4.78
CA VAL A 59 2.06 -19.41 3.68
C VAL A 59 0.65 -19.98 3.87
N LYS A 60 0.32 -20.41 5.09
CA LYS A 60 -1.02 -20.94 5.39
C LYS A 60 -2.11 -19.87 5.17
N ALA A 61 -1.87 -18.64 5.58
CA ALA A 61 -2.81 -17.54 5.39
C ALA A 61 -2.94 -17.15 3.91
N ILE A 62 -1.84 -17.10 3.15
CA ILE A 62 -1.87 -16.86 1.70
C ILE A 62 -2.70 -17.92 0.99
N LYS A 63 -2.41 -19.21 1.23
CA LYS A 63 -3.17 -20.33 0.62
C LYS A 63 -4.67 -20.19 0.89
N LYS A 64 -5.06 -19.91 2.13
CA LYS A 64 -6.47 -19.71 2.48
C LYS A 64 -7.11 -18.55 1.71
N ALA A 65 -6.46 -17.40 1.65
CA ALA A 65 -6.98 -16.23 0.94
C ALA A 65 -7.08 -16.49 -0.58
N VAL A 66 -6.09 -17.18 -1.16
CA VAL A 66 -6.10 -17.54 -2.58
C VAL A 66 -7.18 -18.58 -2.87
N GLU A 67 -7.31 -19.64 -2.06
CA GLU A 67 -8.36 -20.66 -2.22
C GLU A 67 -9.77 -20.04 -2.19
N GLU A 68 -10.05 -19.11 -1.27
CA GLU A 68 -11.32 -18.37 -1.26
C GLU A 68 -11.53 -17.55 -2.55
N CYS A 69 -10.47 -16.90 -3.04
CA CYS A 69 -10.53 -16.10 -4.26
C CYS A 69 -10.76 -16.96 -5.51
N GLU A 70 -10.03 -18.08 -5.64
CA GLU A 70 -10.16 -19.06 -6.72
C GLU A 70 -11.56 -19.69 -6.78
N LEU A 71 -12.14 -20.01 -5.62
CA LEU A 71 -13.51 -20.52 -5.53
C LEU A 71 -14.53 -19.51 -6.06
N MET A 72 -14.31 -18.21 -5.83
CA MET A 72 -15.22 -17.15 -6.27
C MET A 72 -15.06 -16.82 -7.75
N CYS A 73 -13.83 -16.72 -8.26
CA CYS A 73 -13.59 -16.41 -9.68
C CYS A 73 -13.73 -17.64 -10.60
N GLY A 74 -13.78 -18.85 -10.03
CA GLY A 74 -13.91 -20.10 -10.79
C GLY A 74 -12.69 -20.43 -11.64
N ALA A 75 -11.52 -19.91 -11.27
CA ALA A 75 -10.27 -20.07 -12.01
C ALA A 75 -9.08 -20.25 -11.06
N GLN A 76 -8.06 -20.95 -11.54
CA GLN A 76 -6.81 -21.13 -10.79
C GLN A 76 -5.95 -19.87 -10.91
N ILE A 77 -5.44 -19.37 -9.79
CA ILE A 77 -4.52 -18.23 -9.71
C ILE A 77 -3.10 -18.78 -9.72
N ARG A 78 -2.31 -18.36 -10.73
CA ARG A 78 -0.91 -18.79 -10.89
C ARG A 78 0.09 -17.73 -10.50
N SER A 79 -0.22 -16.47 -10.77
CA SER A 79 0.67 -15.36 -10.49
C SER A 79 -0.06 -14.18 -9.85
N VAL A 80 0.68 -13.36 -9.11
CA VAL A 80 0.16 -12.23 -8.34
C VAL A 80 1.08 -11.02 -8.38
N PHE A 81 0.50 -9.84 -8.26
CA PHE A 81 1.18 -8.61 -7.85
C PHE A 81 1.10 -8.52 -6.33
N ALA A 82 2.24 -8.64 -5.64
CA ALA A 82 2.25 -8.72 -4.18
C ALA A 82 2.62 -7.39 -3.53
N GLY A 83 1.90 -7.01 -2.48
CA GLY A 83 2.19 -5.82 -1.68
C GLY A 83 3.41 -5.99 -0.78
N ILE A 84 4.22 -4.94 -0.66
CA ILE A 84 5.22 -4.77 0.39
C ILE A 84 5.02 -3.46 1.15
N ALA A 85 5.04 -3.56 2.47
CA ALA A 85 5.05 -2.44 3.40
C ALA A 85 5.95 -2.73 4.59
N GLY A 86 6.11 -1.75 5.47
CA GLY A 86 6.81 -1.92 6.74
C GLY A 86 7.87 -0.87 7.01
N HIS A 87 8.29 -0.81 8.27
CA HIS A 87 9.29 0.16 8.75
C HIS A 87 10.68 0.06 8.08
N HIS A 88 10.92 -0.95 7.25
CA HIS A 88 12.15 -1.14 6.49
C HIS A 88 12.15 -0.37 5.16
N ILE A 89 10.98 0.15 4.73
CA ILE A 89 10.82 0.99 3.56
C ILE A 89 11.40 2.38 3.81
N ARG A 90 12.08 2.95 2.81
CA ARG A 90 12.61 4.31 2.82
C ARG A 90 12.36 4.95 1.46
N GLY A 91 11.77 6.14 1.46
CA GLY A 91 11.77 7.06 0.33
C GLY A 91 12.94 8.03 0.42
N GLN A 92 13.56 8.34 -0.71
CA GLN A 92 14.54 9.41 -0.83
C GLN A 92 14.43 10.09 -2.20
N ASN A 93 14.59 11.41 -2.23
CA ASN A 93 14.66 12.15 -3.48
C ASN A 93 16.11 12.13 -4.00
N SER A 94 16.26 11.97 -5.32
CA SER A 94 17.56 11.97 -6.00
C SER A 94 17.46 12.68 -7.34
N ARG A 95 18.60 13.14 -7.85
CA ARG A 95 18.69 13.85 -9.13
C ARG A 95 19.71 13.17 -10.03
N GLY A 96 19.30 12.91 -11.26
CA GLY A 96 20.16 12.38 -12.33
C GLY A 96 20.39 13.43 -13.41
N MET A 97 21.53 13.36 -14.08
CA MET A 97 21.86 14.27 -15.19
C MET A 97 22.70 13.55 -16.24
N VAL A 98 22.36 13.75 -17.50
CA VAL A 98 23.10 13.22 -18.66
C VAL A 98 23.20 14.27 -19.78
N THR A 99 24.19 14.08 -20.63
CA THR A 99 24.32 14.81 -21.90
C THR A 99 23.60 14.04 -23.01
N VAL A 100 22.84 14.76 -23.84
CA VAL A 100 22.08 14.20 -24.97
C VAL A 100 22.96 14.27 -26.23
N TYR A 101 23.28 13.11 -26.80
CA TYR A 101 24.25 13.03 -27.90
C TYR A 101 23.61 12.95 -29.29
N HIS A 102 22.51 12.22 -29.45
CA HIS A 102 21.92 11.91 -30.75
C HIS A 102 21.19 13.11 -31.37
N ASN A 103 21.87 13.90 -32.20
CA ASN A 103 21.35 15.11 -32.84
C ASN A 103 20.74 16.13 -31.86
N ARG A 104 21.11 16.05 -30.57
CA ARG A 104 20.48 16.81 -29.48
C ARG A 104 18.98 16.60 -29.37
N ILE A 105 18.47 15.42 -29.75
CA ILE A 105 17.07 15.05 -29.56
C ILE A 105 17.03 13.98 -28.49
N VAL A 106 16.23 14.19 -27.44
CA VAL A 106 16.06 13.23 -26.36
C VAL A 106 15.45 11.94 -26.90
N THR A 107 16.10 10.82 -26.63
CA THR A 107 15.66 9.47 -26.98
C THR A 107 15.24 8.68 -25.74
N ASP A 108 14.57 7.54 -25.93
CA ASP A 108 14.29 6.60 -24.83
C ASP A 108 15.58 6.17 -24.10
N GLU A 109 16.70 6.01 -24.82
CA GLU A 109 17.99 5.67 -24.21
C GLU A 109 18.49 6.77 -23.27
N ASP A 110 18.32 8.04 -23.64
CA ASP A 110 18.70 9.17 -22.79
C ASP A 110 17.83 9.22 -21.52
N ILE A 111 16.53 8.93 -21.64
CA ILE A 111 15.60 8.84 -20.50
C ILE A 111 16.02 7.72 -19.54
N ARG A 112 16.35 6.54 -20.06
CA ARG A 112 16.85 5.42 -19.23
C ARG A 112 18.13 5.82 -18.49
N ARG A 113 19.09 6.36 -19.23
CA ARG A 113 20.40 6.76 -18.67
C ARG A 113 20.27 7.84 -17.61
N VAL A 114 19.37 8.82 -17.77
CA VAL A 114 19.20 9.88 -16.77
C VAL A 114 18.56 9.34 -15.48
N ILE A 115 17.62 8.38 -15.60
CA ILE A 115 17.03 7.69 -14.46
C ILE A 115 18.08 6.83 -13.75
N ASP A 116 18.90 6.07 -14.49
CA ASP A 116 20.00 5.28 -13.92
C ASP A 116 21.03 6.15 -13.18
N ALA A 117 21.35 7.33 -13.74
CA ALA A 117 22.24 8.29 -13.11
C ALA A 117 21.70 8.82 -11.77
N ALA A 118 20.40 8.74 -11.52
CA ALA A 118 19.81 9.15 -10.24
C ALA A 118 19.94 8.07 -9.14
N GLN A 119 20.32 6.83 -9.46
CA GLN A 119 20.35 5.69 -8.52
C GLN A 119 21.67 5.52 -7.74
N VAL A 120 22.59 6.48 -7.82
CA VAL A 120 24.01 6.30 -7.43
C VAL A 120 24.26 6.09 -5.92
N LEU A 121 23.27 6.29 -5.04
CA LEU A 121 23.44 6.32 -3.58
C LEU A 121 22.62 5.27 -2.82
N ILE A 122 22.40 4.09 -3.40
CA ILE A 122 21.59 3.03 -2.79
C ILE A 122 22.49 2.00 -2.07
N PRO A 123 22.32 1.79 -0.75
CA PRO A 123 23.08 0.78 0.00
C PRO A 123 22.86 -0.64 -0.52
N ASN A 124 23.89 -1.48 -0.45
CA ASN A 124 23.87 -2.86 -0.96
C ASN A 124 22.88 -3.81 -0.23
N ASP A 125 22.47 -3.48 0.99
CA ASP A 125 21.49 -4.24 1.78
C ASP A 125 20.04 -3.85 1.48
N ARG A 126 19.84 -2.89 0.56
CA ARG A 126 18.55 -2.39 0.13
C ARG A 126 18.32 -2.70 -1.34
N GLU A 127 17.06 -2.87 -1.68
CA GLU A 127 16.62 -3.08 -3.05
C GLU A 127 15.71 -1.94 -3.48
N VAL A 128 15.84 -1.54 -4.74
CA VAL A 128 14.96 -0.55 -5.36
C VAL A 128 13.63 -1.23 -5.63
N LEU A 129 12.57 -0.68 -5.04
CA LEU A 129 11.21 -1.15 -5.27
C LEU A 129 10.57 -0.33 -6.38
N HIS A 130 10.68 1.00 -6.30
CA HIS A 130 10.08 1.94 -7.25
C HIS A 130 11.03 3.11 -7.49
N ILE A 131 11.10 3.55 -8.74
CA ILE A 131 11.73 4.82 -9.13
C ILE A 131 10.62 5.64 -9.77
N LEU A 132 10.25 6.74 -9.14
CA LEU A 132 9.12 7.56 -9.54
C LEU A 132 9.65 8.91 -10.01
N PRO A 133 9.74 9.15 -11.33
CA PRO A 133 10.06 10.47 -11.87
C PRO A 133 9.04 11.50 -11.38
N GLN A 134 9.56 12.64 -10.91
CA GLN A 134 8.76 13.78 -10.48
C GLN A 134 8.67 14.81 -11.61
N GLU A 135 9.83 15.12 -12.19
CA GLU A 135 9.95 16.00 -13.34
C GLU A 135 11.24 15.69 -14.12
N PHE A 136 11.22 16.04 -15.40
CA PHE A 136 12.41 16.21 -16.20
C PHE A 136 12.74 17.69 -16.37
N ILE A 137 14.03 17.97 -16.51
CA ILE A 137 14.54 19.31 -16.76
C ILE A 137 15.34 19.26 -18.07
N VAL A 138 14.95 20.09 -19.04
CA VAL A 138 15.53 20.12 -20.39
C VAL A 138 16.20 21.47 -20.62
N ASP A 139 17.54 21.50 -20.71
CA ASP A 139 18.32 22.74 -20.88
C ASP A 139 17.88 23.89 -19.93
N ASP A 140 17.78 23.60 -18.63
CA ASP A 140 17.32 24.51 -17.55
C ASP A 140 15.81 24.85 -17.55
N GLN A 141 15.02 24.26 -18.46
CA GLN A 141 13.55 24.34 -18.41
C GLN A 141 12.98 23.23 -17.52
N ASP A 142 12.31 23.61 -16.44
CA ASP A 142 11.65 22.75 -15.45
C ASP A 142 10.22 22.34 -15.86
N GLY A 143 9.61 21.44 -15.08
CA GLY A 143 8.21 21.03 -15.25
C GLY A 143 7.93 20.16 -16.50
N VAL A 144 8.95 19.54 -17.10
CA VAL A 144 8.76 18.67 -18.27
C VAL A 144 8.34 17.27 -17.81
N GLN A 145 7.13 16.85 -18.16
CA GLN A 145 6.62 15.51 -17.82
C GLN A 145 7.15 14.42 -18.76
N ASN A 146 7.21 14.70 -20.07
CA ASN A 146 7.74 13.76 -21.07
C ASN A 146 8.74 14.48 -21.99
N PRO A 147 10.05 14.22 -21.84
CA PRO A 147 11.08 14.89 -22.63
C PRO A 147 11.32 14.22 -24.00
N LEU A 148 10.69 13.08 -24.30
CA LEU A 148 10.96 12.31 -25.52
C LEU A 148 10.74 13.16 -26.78
N GLY A 149 11.76 13.24 -27.63
CA GLY A 149 11.73 14.02 -28.87
C GLY A 149 12.01 15.52 -28.70
N MET A 150 12.21 16.02 -27.48
CA MET A 150 12.61 17.40 -27.26
C MET A 150 14.07 17.64 -27.66
N ALA A 151 14.35 18.85 -28.15
CA ALA A 151 15.72 19.27 -28.42
C ALA A 151 16.41 19.67 -27.10
N ALA A 152 17.55 19.05 -26.78
CA ALA A 152 18.26 19.24 -25.52
C ALA A 152 19.77 19.02 -25.71
N ALA A 153 20.60 19.84 -25.07
CA ALA A 153 21.99 19.50 -24.82
C ALA A 153 22.15 18.69 -23.52
N ARG A 154 21.35 19.00 -22.51
CA ARG A 154 21.36 18.40 -21.17
C ARG A 154 19.96 17.97 -20.77
N LEU A 155 19.86 16.75 -20.25
CA LEU A 155 18.65 16.20 -19.68
C LEU A 155 18.92 15.88 -18.20
N GLU A 156 18.03 16.33 -17.33
CA GLU A 156 18.04 16.00 -15.92
C GLU A 156 16.70 15.43 -15.48
N VAL A 157 16.70 14.73 -14.35
CA VAL A 157 15.49 14.17 -13.76
C VAL A 157 15.55 14.31 -12.25
N ASN A 158 14.46 14.73 -11.64
CA ASN A 158 14.21 14.56 -10.22
C ASN A 158 13.35 13.31 -10.03
N VAL A 159 13.79 12.39 -9.16
CA VAL A 159 13.09 11.13 -8.88
C VAL A 159 12.87 10.94 -7.38
N HIS A 160 11.75 10.34 -7.03
CA HIS A 160 11.56 9.71 -5.73
C HIS A 160 11.92 8.22 -5.84
N ILE A 161 12.97 7.82 -5.13
CA ILE A 161 13.41 6.43 -5.09
C ILE A 161 12.88 5.80 -3.81
N VAL A 162 12.11 4.71 -3.96
CA VAL A 162 11.65 3.91 -2.84
C VAL A 162 12.46 2.63 -2.78
N THR A 163 13.04 2.39 -1.62
CA THR A 163 13.85 1.20 -1.35
C THR A 163 13.28 0.39 -0.19
N GLY A 164 13.49 -0.92 -0.24
CA GLY A 164 13.13 -1.87 0.82
C GLY A 164 14.32 -2.72 1.26
N SER A 165 14.15 -3.49 2.34
CA SER A 165 15.12 -4.50 2.74
C SER A 165 15.03 -5.69 1.80
N VAL A 166 16.17 -6.09 1.22
CA VAL A 166 16.27 -7.29 0.36
C VAL A 166 15.65 -8.51 1.03
N THR A 167 15.96 -8.73 2.32
CA THR A 167 15.43 -9.86 3.09
C THR A 167 13.91 -9.84 3.23
N SER A 168 13.31 -8.65 3.39
CA SER A 168 11.85 -8.53 3.55
C SER A 168 11.13 -8.90 2.25
N ALA A 169 11.62 -8.42 1.10
CA ALA A 169 11.08 -8.78 -0.20
C ALA A 169 11.28 -10.26 -0.52
N GLN A 170 12.46 -10.82 -0.26
CA GLN A 170 12.73 -12.25 -0.44
C GLN A 170 11.81 -13.14 0.39
N ASN A 171 11.48 -12.74 1.62
CA ASN A 171 10.56 -13.50 2.47
C ASN A 171 9.13 -13.49 1.91
N ILE A 172 8.67 -12.37 1.35
CA ILE A 172 7.37 -12.29 0.66
C ILE A 172 7.34 -13.23 -0.55
N ILE A 173 8.34 -13.14 -1.43
CA ILE A 173 8.45 -14.02 -2.62
C ILE A 173 8.47 -15.49 -2.19
N LYS A 174 9.27 -15.83 -1.17
CA LYS A 174 9.33 -17.19 -0.64
C LYS A 174 7.97 -17.67 -0.15
N CYS A 175 7.21 -16.84 0.56
CA CYS A 175 5.87 -17.18 1.02
C CYS A 175 4.89 -17.39 -0.15
N CYS A 176 4.96 -16.56 -1.20
CA CYS A 176 4.14 -16.73 -2.41
C CYS A 176 4.47 -18.03 -3.14
N ASN A 177 5.76 -18.29 -3.40
CA ASN A 177 6.21 -19.51 -4.10
C ASN A 177 5.85 -20.79 -3.33
N GLN A 178 5.99 -20.80 -2.00
CA GLN A 178 5.56 -21.93 -1.16
C GLN A 178 4.03 -22.10 -1.10
N SER A 179 3.30 -21.06 -1.51
CA SER A 179 1.85 -21.09 -1.69
C SER A 179 1.43 -21.56 -3.08
N GLY A 180 2.37 -21.80 -3.99
CA GLY A 180 2.10 -22.20 -5.38
C GLY A 180 1.84 -21.02 -6.33
N LEU A 181 2.26 -19.82 -5.95
CA LEU A 181 2.08 -18.59 -6.72
C LEU A 181 3.44 -18.09 -7.22
N ASP A 182 3.47 -17.63 -8.46
CA ASP A 182 4.55 -16.81 -9.00
C ASP A 182 4.30 -15.33 -8.66
N VAL A 183 5.37 -14.58 -8.41
CA VAL A 183 5.28 -13.14 -8.15
C VAL A 183 5.68 -12.39 -9.42
N GLU A 184 4.72 -11.70 -10.05
CA GLU A 184 4.98 -10.87 -11.23
C GLU A 184 5.78 -9.63 -10.85
N ASP A 185 5.38 -8.97 -9.75
CA ASP A 185 6.07 -7.79 -9.22
C ASP A 185 5.78 -7.61 -7.71
N ILE A 186 6.68 -6.88 -7.05
CA ILE A 186 6.54 -6.44 -5.66
C ILE A 186 6.23 -4.94 -5.65
N VAL A 187 5.01 -4.61 -5.23
CA VAL A 187 4.50 -3.24 -5.31
C VAL A 187 4.47 -2.62 -3.92
N LEU A 188 4.92 -1.36 -3.83
CA LEU A 188 4.79 -0.59 -2.60
C LEU A 188 3.31 -0.40 -2.26
N GLU A 189 2.90 -0.81 -1.07
CA GLU A 189 1.48 -0.72 -0.64
C GLU A 189 0.93 0.72 -0.65
N PRO A 190 1.62 1.77 -0.14
CA PRO A 190 1.09 3.12 -0.24
C PRO A 190 0.92 3.62 -1.68
N LEU A 191 1.80 3.24 -2.61
CA LEU A 191 1.61 3.52 -4.04
C LEU A 191 0.34 2.83 -4.55
N SER A 192 0.15 1.56 -4.18
CA SER A 192 -1.05 0.80 -4.54
C SER A 192 -2.32 1.46 -3.98
N SER A 193 -2.38 1.69 -2.66
CA SER A 193 -3.52 2.33 -1.99
C SER A 193 -3.89 3.67 -2.63
N SER A 194 -2.89 4.46 -3.06
CA SER A 194 -3.13 5.74 -3.74
C SER A 194 -3.86 5.61 -5.06
N GLN A 195 -3.57 4.58 -5.87
CA GLN A 195 -4.25 4.33 -7.14
C GLN A 195 -5.72 3.95 -6.97
N ALA A 196 -6.11 3.47 -5.78
CA ALA A 196 -7.48 3.04 -5.52
C ALA A 196 -8.38 4.16 -4.97
N VAL A 197 -7.81 5.18 -4.30
CA VAL A 197 -8.59 6.13 -3.48
C VAL A 197 -8.35 7.60 -3.77
N LEU A 198 -7.31 7.94 -4.52
CA LEU A 198 -7.01 9.33 -4.92
C LEU A 198 -7.48 9.58 -6.35
N SER A 199 -8.01 10.78 -6.58
CA SER A 199 -8.24 11.30 -7.92
C SER A 199 -6.98 11.95 -8.50
N PRO A 200 -6.83 12.02 -9.84
CA PRO A 200 -5.73 12.74 -10.47
C PRO A 200 -5.66 14.22 -10.05
N ASP A 201 -6.82 14.87 -9.89
CA ASP A 201 -6.89 16.28 -9.46
C ASP A 201 -6.32 16.48 -8.05
N GLU A 202 -6.58 15.56 -7.12
CA GLU A 202 -6.00 15.62 -5.77
C GLU A 202 -4.48 15.44 -5.80
N GLN A 203 -3.98 14.54 -6.67
CA GLN A 203 -2.55 14.29 -6.84
C GLN A 203 -1.84 15.51 -7.45
N GLU A 204 -2.47 16.17 -8.42
CA GLU A 204 -1.95 17.38 -9.08
C GLU A 204 -1.85 18.56 -8.11
N VAL A 205 -2.96 18.86 -7.41
CA VAL A 205 -3.06 19.98 -6.47
C VAL A 205 -2.24 19.76 -5.19
N GLY A 206 -1.99 18.50 -4.86
CA GLY A 206 -1.20 18.08 -3.71
C GLY A 206 -2.06 17.55 -2.55
N VAL A 207 -1.77 16.32 -2.13
CA VAL A 207 -2.56 15.56 -1.15
C VAL A 207 -1.66 14.68 -0.30
N VAL A 208 -2.00 14.51 0.97
CA VAL A 208 -1.38 13.48 1.82
C VAL A 208 -2.29 12.26 1.87
N LEU A 209 -1.77 11.11 1.47
CA LEU A 209 -2.40 9.82 1.71
C LEU A 209 -1.83 9.21 3.00
N VAL A 210 -2.73 8.78 3.88
CA VAL A 210 -2.39 8.05 5.10
C VAL A 210 -3.12 6.71 5.12
N ASP A 211 -2.40 5.60 5.01
CA ASP A 211 -2.96 4.26 5.12
C ASP A 211 -2.73 3.71 6.54
N ILE A 212 -3.78 3.61 7.34
CA ILE A 212 -3.70 3.10 8.72
C ILE A 212 -4.11 1.63 8.75
N GLY A 213 -3.11 0.78 8.54
CA GLY A 213 -3.23 -0.67 8.62
C GLY A 213 -3.27 -1.21 10.06
N GLY A 214 -3.16 -2.53 10.19
CA GLY A 214 -3.13 -3.19 11.50
C GLY A 214 -1.80 -3.03 12.24
N GLY A 215 -0.67 -3.04 11.53
CA GLY A 215 0.67 -2.98 12.13
C GLY A 215 1.44 -1.70 11.88
N THR A 216 1.06 -0.95 10.85
CA THR A 216 1.79 0.19 10.29
C THR A 216 0.81 1.27 9.86
N THR A 217 1.34 2.48 9.75
CA THR A 217 0.69 3.63 9.16
C THR A 217 1.62 4.17 8.10
N ASP A 218 1.20 4.11 6.84
CA ASP A 218 2.00 4.55 5.71
C ASP A 218 1.57 5.97 5.32
N VAL A 219 2.54 6.85 5.10
CA VAL A 219 2.31 8.27 4.74
C VAL A 219 2.95 8.51 3.38
N THR A 220 2.17 9.05 2.45
CA THR A 220 2.63 9.43 1.12
C THR A 220 2.16 10.83 0.79
N ILE A 221 3.05 11.67 0.28
CA ILE A 221 2.73 13.03 -0.16
C ILE A 221 2.82 13.07 -1.67
N TYR A 222 1.75 13.51 -2.30
CA TYR A 222 1.69 13.86 -3.72
C TYR A 222 1.80 15.38 -3.89
N SER A 223 2.46 15.80 -4.95
CA SER A 223 2.52 17.18 -5.45
C SER A 223 2.77 17.13 -6.95
N GLU A 224 2.05 17.94 -7.74
CA GLU A 224 2.23 18.02 -9.19
C GLU A 224 2.17 16.63 -9.87
N GLY A 225 1.19 15.83 -9.43
CA GLY A 225 0.91 14.51 -10.01
C GLY A 225 1.87 13.41 -9.57
N SER A 226 2.91 13.73 -8.79
CA SER A 226 3.99 12.80 -8.45
C SER A 226 4.16 12.60 -6.95
N ILE A 227 4.67 11.42 -6.55
CA ILE A 227 5.04 11.16 -5.17
C ILE A 227 6.34 11.90 -4.85
N VAL A 228 6.29 12.73 -3.80
CA VAL A 228 7.43 13.53 -3.34
C VAL A 228 8.00 13.11 -2.00
N HIS A 229 7.23 12.35 -1.22
CA HIS A 229 7.63 11.80 0.08
C HIS A 229 6.91 10.49 0.36
N THR A 230 7.62 9.54 0.96
CA THR A 230 7.04 8.33 1.54
C THR A 230 7.68 8.05 2.90
N ALA A 231 6.87 7.64 3.86
CA ALA A 231 7.30 7.27 5.20
C ALA A 231 6.40 6.19 5.79
N VAL A 232 6.96 5.38 6.70
CA VAL A 232 6.21 4.32 7.39
C VAL A 232 6.39 4.46 8.89
N LEU A 233 5.28 4.60 9.60
CA LEU A 233 5.22 4.61 11.05
C LEU A 233 4.85 3.22 11.55
N ALA A 234 5.60 2.70 12.53
CA ALA A 234 5.42 1.34 13.05
C ALA A 234 4.29 1.24 14.10
N LEU A 235 3.16 1.89 13.81
CA LEU A 235 1.97 2.07 14.63
C LEU A 235 0.71 1.84 13.78
N GLY A 236 -0.37 1.31 14.36
CA GLY A 236 -1.58 0.96 13.61
C GLY A 236 -2.61 0.29 14.50
N GLY A 237 -3.62 -0.35 13.91
CA GLY A 237 -4.80 -0.90 14.60
C GLY A 237 -4.52 -1.89 15.74
N ASN A 238 -3.40 -2.61 15.71
CA ASN A 238 -2.99 -3.51 16.80
C ASN A 238 -2.64 -2.75 18.07
N HIS A 239 -2.12 -1.53 17.96
CA HIS A 239 -1.75 -0.73 19.14
C HIS A 239 -3.00 -0.25 19.88
N LEU A 240 -4.07 0.10 19.14
CA LEU A 240 -5.40 0.34 19.71
C LEU A 240 -5.88 -0.87 20.52
N THR A 241 -5.79 -2.07 19.95
CA THR A 241 -6.21 -3.31 20.62
C THR A 241 -5.43 -3.58 21.90
N HIS A 242 -4.11 -3.33 21.89
CA HIS A 242 -3.27 -3.49 23.08
C HIS A 242 -3.64 -2.48 24.17
N ASP A 243 -3.86 -1.22 23.82
CA ASP A 243 -4.25 -0.19 24.78
C ASP A 243 -5.63 -0.47 25.38
N ILE A 244 -6.58 -0.95 24.58
CA ILE A 244 -7.90 -1.39 25.06
C ILE A 244 -7.76 -2.56 26.03
N ALA A 245 -6.96 -3.58 25.69
CA ALA A 245 -6.74 -4.75 26.53
C ALA A 245 -6.16 -4.35 27.89
N ILE A 246 -5.16 -3.46 27.90
CA ILE A 246 -4.52 -2.96 29.12
C ILE A 246 -5.49 -2.07 29.91
N GLY A 247 -6.09 -1.08 29.25
CA GLY A 247 -6.94 -0.07 29.89
C GLY A 247 -8.24 -0.63 30.46
N LEU A 248 -8.82 -1.64 29.81
CA LEU A 248 -10.04 -2.31 30.30
C LEU A 248 -9.75 -3.57 31.12
N GLY A 249 -8.53 -4.10 31.08
CA GLY A 249 -8.17 -5.36 31.73
C GLY A 249 -8.85 -6.58 31.08
N ALA A 250 -8.93 -6.59 29.76
CA ALA A 250 -9.55 -7.64 28.95
C ALA A 250 -8.50 -8.49 28.22
N PRO A 251 -8.78 -9.77 27.91
CA PRO A 251 -7.95 -10.55 26.99
C PRO A 251 -7.81 -9.88 25.62
N LEU A 252 -6.66 -10.04 24.94
CA LEU A 252 -6.39 -9.38 23.65
C LEU A 252 -7.45 -9.66 22.56
N HIS A 253 -7.96 -10.89 22.48
CA HIS A 253 -9.00 -11.21 21.49
C HIS A 253 -10.33 -10.52 21.81
N GLU A 254 -10.72 -10.46 23.09
CA GLU A 254 -11.90 -9.72 23.54
C GLU A 254 -11.74 -8.21 23.32
N ALA A 255 -10.54 -7.68 23.52
CA ALA A 255 -10.24 -6.28 23.23
C ALA A 255 -10.41 -5.96 21.74
N GLU A 256 -10.04 -6.87 20.84
CA GLU A 256 -10.28 -6.72 19.40
C GLU A 256 -11.78 -6.69 19.09
N GLU A 257 -12.55 -7.63 19.66
CA GLU A 257 -14.01 -7.66 19.51
C GLU A 257 -14.67 -6.39 20.05
N ILE A 258 -14.24 -5.92 21.23
CA ILE A 258 -14.73 -4.67 21.82
C ILE A 258 -14.39 -3.48 20.92
N LYS A 259 -13.19 -3.44 20.34
CA LYS A 259 -12.77 -2.39 19.40
C LYS A 259 -13.68 -2.34 18.18
N HIS A 260 -14.00 -3.48 17.57
CA HIS A 260 -14.88 -3.55 16.39
C HIS A 260 -16.33 -3.20 16.72
N ASN A 261 -16.86 -3.71 17.83
CA ASN A 261 -18.28 -3.60 18.16
C ASN A 261 -18.66 -2.25 18.81
N PHE A 262 -17.75 -1.66 19.58
CA PHE A 262 -18.05 -0.48 20.41
C PHE A 262 -17.09 0.70 20.23
N GLY A 263 -16.05 0.54 19.41
CA GLY A 263 -15.05 1.58 19.20
C GLY A 263 -15.61 2.85 18.56
N VAL A 264 -15.08 3.99 18.99
CA VAL A 264 -15.26 5.30 18.36
C VAL A 264 -14.01 6.13 18.65
N ALA A 265 -13.54 6.87 17.65
CA ALA A 265 -12.30 7.62 17.74
C ALA A 265 -12.41 8.90 18.58
N MET A 266 -13.62 9.37 18.88
CA MET A 266 -13.85 10.57 19.68
C MET A 266 -14.76 10.28 20.86
N SER A 267 -14.28 10.52 22.07
CA SER A 267 -15.03 10.38 23.32
C SER A 267 -16.26 11.29 23.37
N SER A 268 -16.24 12.43 22.68
CA SER A 268 -17.36 13.37 22.56
C SER A 268 -18.55 12.83 21.76
N MET A 269 -18.37 11.76 20.99
CA MET A 269 -19.44 11.09 20.24
C MET A 269 -20.21 10.05 21.07
N VAL A 270 -19.80 9.81 22.32
CA VAL A 270 -20.42 8.81 23.21
C VAL A 270 -21.34 9.49 24.22
N LYS A 271 -22.57 8.97 24.36
CA LYS A 271 -23.48 9.43 25.41
C LYS A 271 -22.97 9.04 26.80
N GLU A 272 -23.28 9.85 27.80
CA GLU A 272 -22.69 9.75 29.14
C GLU A 272 -23.10 8.49 29.92
N ASP A 273 -24.26 7.93 29.55
CA ASP A 273 -24.91 6.75 30.14
C ASP A 273 -24.70 5.46 29.34
N GLU A 274 -24.02 5.51 28.19
CA GLU A 274 -23.71 4.30 27.42
C GLU A 274 -22.72 3.40 28.19
N MET A 275 -23.15 2.17 28.44
CA MET A 275 -22.38 1.13 29.12
C MET A 275 -22.03 0.00 28.15
N ILE A 276 -20.91 -0.68 28.40
CA ILE A 276 -20.47 -1.88 27.69
C ILE A 276 -20.08 -2.96 28.70
N ASP A 277 -20.29 -4.22 28.32
CA ASP A 277 -19.80 -5.35 29.08
C ASP A 277 -18.41 -5.75 28.59
N VAL A 278 -17.48 -5.89 29.55
CA VAL A 278 -16.08 -6.22 29.31
C VAL A 278 -15.78 -7.56 29.95
N PRO A 279 -15.39 -8.58 29.18
CA PRO A 279 -14.91 -9.84 29.72
C PRO A 279 -13.62 -9.65 30.51
N SER A 280 -13.56 -10.23 31.70
CA SER A 280 -12.39 -10.13 32.58
C SER A 280 -11.37 -11.24 32.30
N VAL A 281 -10.09 -10.95 32.55
CA VAL A 281 -9.02 -11.96 32.51
C VAL A 281 -9.14 -12.95 33.68
N GLY A 282 -8.82 -14.22 33.42
CA GLY A 282 -8.61 -15.23 34.48
C GLY A 282 -9.89 -15.82 35.08
N GLY A 283 -10.98 -15.89 34.32
CA GLY A 283 -12.23 -16.54 34.75
C GLY A 283 -13.05 -15.73 35.75
N ARG A 284 -12.73 -14.43 35.92
CA ARG A 284 -13.55 -13.49 36.69
C ARG A 284 -14.81 -13.13 35.92
N ASN A 285 -15.85 -12.72 36.65
CA ASN A 285 -17.09 -12.24 36.04
C ASN A 285 -16.85 -11.03 35.13
N ASN A 286 -17.69 -10.91 34.11
CA ASN A 286 -17.72 -9.73 33.23
C ASN A 286 -17.97 -8.46 34.06
N ARG A 287 -17.40 -7.36 33.61
CA ARG A 287 -17.52 -6.04 34.25
C ARG A 287 -18.25 -5.10 33.31
N THR A 288 -19.26 -4.42 33.82
CA THR A 288 -19.95 -3.37 33.07
C THR A 288 -19.24 -2.04 33.32
N MET A 289 -18.86 -1.33 32.26
CA MET A 289 -18.11 -0.08 32.32
C MET A 289 -18.69 0.96 31.35
N LYS A 290 -18.45 2.25 31.62
CA LYS A 290 -18.86 3.32 30.71
C LYS A 290 -18.12 3.20 29.38
N LYS A 291 -18.85 3.21 28.26
CA LYS A 291 -18.29 3.20 26.90
C LYS A 291 -17.34 4.38 26.66
N ARG A 292 -17.58 5.51 27.32
CA ARG A 292 -16.70 6.69 27.25
C ARG A 292 -15.25 6.37 27.67
N VAL A 293 -15.03 5.41 28.57
CA VAL A 293 -13.68 4.96 28.96
C VAL A 293 -12.96 4.30 27.78
N LEU A 294 -13.64 3.39 27.07
CA LEU A 294 -13.14 2.79 25.83
C LEU A 294 -12.81 3.87 24.79
N ALA A 295 -13.74 4.80 24.56
CA ALA A 295 -13.55 5.87 23.58
C ALA A 295 -12.38 6.79 23.92
N SER A 296 -12.12 7.08 25.20
CA SER A 296 -10.95 7.87 25.62
C SER A 296 -9.64 7.17 25.28
N ILE A 297 -9.55 5.86 25.54
CA ILE A 297 -8.35 5.06 25.23
C ILE A 297 -8.09 5.05 23.71
N ILE A 298 -9.15 4.88 22.92
CA ILE A 298 -9.07 4.89 21.47
C ILE A 298 -8.66 6.29 20.96
N GLU A 299 -9.29 7.35 21.46
CA GLU A 299 -9.01 8.74 21.08
C GLU A 299 -7.54 9.10 21.35
N ASP A 300 -7.00 8.76 22.52
CA ASP A 300 -5.60 9.05 22.87
C ASP A 300 -4.62 8.39 21.90
N ARG A 301 -4.84 7.11 21.55
CA ARG A 301 -3.98 6.40 20.59
C ARG A 301 -4.10 6.95 19.17
N PHE A 302 -5.31 7.27 18.71
CA PHE A 302 -5.47 7.91 17.40
C PHE A 302 -4.79 9.27 17.36
N ARG A 303 -4.94 10.07 18.42
CA ARG A 303 -4.27 11.37 18.55
C ARG A 303 -2.76 11.23 18.44
N GLU A 304 -2.15 10.27 19.13
CA GLU A 304 -0.71 9.99 19.00
C GLU A 304 -0.31 9.61 17.57
N ILE A 305 -1.09 8.76 16.89
CA ILE A 305 -0.84 8.40 15.48
C ILE A 305 -0.88 9.65 14.60
N PHE A 306 -1.90 10.49 14.74
CA PHE A 306 -2.04 11.72 13.96
C PHE A 306 -0.97 12.76 14.26
N GLU A 307 -0.55 12.91 15.53
CA GLU A 307 0.56 13.78 15.92
C GLU A 307 1.89 13.34 15.29
N LEU A 308 2.14 12.03 15.23
CA LEU A 308 3.33 11.48 14.56
C LEU A 308 3.27 11.69 13.04
N ILE A 309 2.09 11.62 12.44
CA ILE A 309 1.89 11.97 11.03
C ILE A 309 2.17 13.46 10.80
N THR A 310 1.63 14.35 11.65
CA THR A 310 1.93 15.80 11.60
C THR A 310 3.43 16.03 11.64
N HIS A 311 4.11 15.42 12.60
CA HIS A 311 5.56 15.57 12.74
C HIS A 311 6.34 15.04 11.52
N GLU A 312 5.86 13.96 10.89
CA GLU A 312 6.48 13.45 9.67
C GLU A 312 6.26 14.39 8.46
N ILE A 313 5.07 14.96 8.33
CA ILE A 313 4.74 15.97 7.33
C ILE A 313 5.61 17.23 7.49
N GLU A 314 5.77 17.72 8.72
CA GLU A 314 6.53 18.93 9.04
C GLU A 314 8.03 18.83 8.72
N LYS A 315 8.60 17.62 8.68
CA LYS A 315 9.99 17.41 8.25
C LYS A 315 10.17 17.72 6.77
N THR A 316 9.09 17.76 6.00
CA THR A 316 9.12 18.02 4.57
C THR A 316 8.89 19.51 4.28
N HIS A 317 9.41 19.97 3.15
CA HIS A 317 9.12 21.31 2.64
C HIS A 317 7.73 21.39 1.96
N PHE A 318 6.96 20.29 1.95
CA PHE A 318 5.69 20.17 1.22
C PHE A 318 4.46 20.53 2.06
N HIS A 319 4.60 20.92 3.34
CA HIS A 319 3.47 21.29 4.21
C HIS A 319 2.61 22.45 3.67
N THR A 320 3.19 23.34 2.87
CA THR A 320 2.47 24.45 2.22
C THR A 320 1.77 24.05 0.91
N LEU A 321 2.01 22.84 0.40
CA LEU A 321 1.60 22.37 -0.92
C LEU A 321 0.42 21.37 -0.87
N MET A 322 -0.19 21.15 0.31
CA MET A 322 -1.25 20.16 0.52
C MET A 322 -2.65 20.77 0.37
N ALA A 323 -2.92 21.40 -0.77
CA ALA A 323 -4.17 22.14 -0.96
C ALA A 323 -5.42 21.23 -0.97
N SER A 324 -5.29 19.94 -1.32
CA SER A 324 -6.38 18.96 -1.26
C SER A 324 -6.61 18.37 0.14
N GLY A 325 -5.75 18.68 1.12
CA GLY A 325 -5.82 18.13 2.46
C GLY A 325 -5.30 16.70 2.56
N VAL A 326 -5.97 15.87 3.36
CA VAL A 326 -5.52 14.51 3.71
C VAL A 326 -6.61 13.48 3.41
N VAL A 327 -6.21 12.38 2.79
CA VAL A 327 -7.04 11.19 2.57
C VAL A 327 -6.55 10.08 3.48
N ILE A 328 -7.39 9.62 4.39
CA ILE A 328 -7.09 8.49 5.28
C ILE A 328 -7.73 7.21 4.74
N THR A 329 -7.03 6.09 4.76
CA THR A 329 -7.53 4.78 4.29
C THR A 329 -7.03 3.64 5.19
N GLY A 330 -7.33 2.39 4.81
CA GLY A 330 -6.95 1.22 5.58
C GLY A 330 -7.98 0.80 6.62
N GLY A 331 -7.81 -0.41 7.16
CA GLY A 331 -8.82 -1.02 8.03
C GLY A 331 -9.08 -0.27 9.33
N THR A 332 -8.11 0.46 9.85
CA THR A 332 -8.26 1.22 11.10
C THR A 332 -9.12 2.48 10.89
N CYS A 333 -9.15 3.04 9.69
CA CYS A 333 -9.95 4.21 9.33
C CYS A 333 -11.46 3.94 9.22
N ILE A 334 -11.89 2.68 9.35
CA ILE A 334 -13.31 2.32 9.49
C ILE A 334 -13.86 2.83 10.84
N MET A 335 -13.00 3.08 11.83
CA MET A 335 -13.39 3.57 13.14
C MET A 335 -14.22 4.87 13.04
N PRO A 336 -15.45 4.90 13.59
CA PRO A 336 -16.28 6.11 13.55
C PRO A 336 -15.57 7.32 14.18
N GLY A 337 -15.57 8.46 13.49
CA GLY A 337 -14.96 9.70 13.96
C GLY A 337 -13.45 9.83 13.75
N ALA A 338 -12.79 8.83 13.15
CA ALA A 338 -11.35 8.89 12.88
C ALA A 338 -10.98 10.05 11.94
N ASP A 339 -11.81 10.31 10.93
CA ASP A 339 -11.73 11.45 10.01
C ASP A 339 -11.83 12.80 10.73
N ARG A 340 -12.79 12.93 11.65
CA ARG A 340 -12.99 14.16 12.42
C ARG A 340 -11.84 14.43 13.37
N LEU A 341 -11.37 13.40 14.08
CA LEU A 341 -10.21 13.52 14.96
C LEU A 341 -8.94 13.85 14.17
N ALA A 342 -8.72 13.17 13.03
CA ALA A 342 -7.62 13.47 12.12
C ALA A 342 -7.66 14.95 11.70
N SER A 343 -8.83 15.45 11.29
CA SER A 343 -8.98 16.85 10.86
C SER A 343 -8.67 17.84 11.99
N GLN A 344 -9.05 17.52 13.24
CA GLN A 344 -8.72 18.34 14.40
C GLN A 344 -7.21 18.36 14.73
N VAL A 345 -6.53 17.22 14.63
CA VAL A 345 -5.11 17.08 14.99
C VAL A 345 -4.20 17.61 13.88
N LEU A 346 -4.50 17.27 12.63
CA LEU A 346 -3.71 17.67 11.46
C LEU A 346 -3.97 19.13 11.06
N ASN A 347 -5.08 19.71 11.52
CA ASN A 347 -5.53 21.05 11.12
C ASN A 347 -5.67 21.19 9.59
N LEU A 348 -6.15 20.13 8.94
CA LEU A 348 -6.38 20.03 7.50
C LEU A 348 -7.75 19.39 7.24
N PRO A 349 -8.36 19.64 6.06
CA PRO A 349 -9.50 18.85 5.61
C PRO A 349 -9.12 17.37 5.51
N VAL A 350 -9.96 16.49 6.06
CA VAL A 350 -9.74 15.04 6.00
C VAL A 350 -10.96 14.36 5.42
N ARG A 351 -10.75 13.41 4.51
CA ARG A 351 -11.76 12.45 4.07
C ARG A 351 -11.27 11.02 4.19
N VAL A 352 -12.19 10.07 4.30
CA VAL A 352 -11.87 8.63 4.21
C VAL A 352 -11.86 8.21 2.75
N GLY A 353 -10.77 7.57 2.32
CA GLY A 353 -10.61 7.00 0.99
C GLY A 353 -11.28 5.63 0.87
N TYR A 354 -12.14 5.48 -0.12
CA TYR A 354 -12.76 4.19 -0.48
C TYR A 354 -12.30 3.80 -1.88
N PRO A 355 -12.14 2.50 -2.17
CA PRO A 355 -11.87 2.06 -3.53
C PRO A 355 -12.99 2.48 -4.50
N GLU A 356 -12.63 3.13 -5.61
CA GLU A 356 -13.57 3.63 -6.62
C GLU A 356 -13.50 2.87 -7.96
N ASN A 357 -14.54 3.08 -8.77
CA ASN A 357 -14.77 2.48 -10.09
C ASN A 357 -14.61 0.96 -10.13
N ILE A 358 -15.50 0.29 -9.39
CA ILE A 358 -15.53 -1.16 -9.21
C ILE A 358 -16.87 -1.69 -9.70
N ALA A 359 -16.82 -2.68 -10.60
CA ALA A 359 -17.94 -3.50 -11.03
C ALA A 359 -17.84 -4.94 -10.48
N GLY A 360 -18.88 -5.73 -10.71
CA GLY A 360 -18.97 -7.11 -10.21
C GLY A 360 -19.21 -7.14 -8.70
N LEU A 361 -18.18 -7.44 -7.92
CA LEU A 361 -18.27 -7.70 -6.47
C LEU A 361 -18.11 -6.45 -5.59
N ARG A 362 -18.58 -5.28 -6.07
CA ARG A 362 -18.40 -3.97 -5.40
C ARG A 362 -18.82 -3.97 -3.93
N GLU A 363 -19.96 -4.54 -3.59
CA GLU A 363 -20.50 -4.51 -2.22
C GLU A 363 -19.57 -5.19 -1.20
N MET A 364 -18.78 -6.17 -1.63
CA MET A 364 -17.85 -6.87 -0.74
C MET A 364 -16.56 -6.09 -0.47
N ILE A 365 -16.16 -5.21 -1.40
CA ILE A 365 -14.87 -4.53 -1.35
C ILE A 365 -14.96 -3.01 -1.23
N TYR A 366 -16.17 -2.45 -1.13
CA TYR A 366 -16.38 -1.04 -0.85
C TYR A 366 -16.08 -0.71 0.63
N SER A 367 -14.80 -0.77 0.98
CA SER A 367 -14.30 -0.47 2.32
C SER A 367 -12.83 -0.05 2.24
N PRO A 368 -12.37 0.90 3.07
CA PRO A 368 -10.98 1.37 3.06
C PRO A 368 -9.97 0.24 3.30
N LYS A 369 -10.39 -0.85 3.97
CA LYS A 369 -9.56 -2.04 4.19
C LYS A 369 -9.16 -2.79 2.91
N TYR A 370 -9.70 -2.45 1.75
CA TYR A 370 -9.38 -3.08 0.47
C TYR A 370 -8.64 -2.14 -0.51
N ALA A 371 -8.31 -0.90 -0.09
CA ALA A 371 -7.62 0.07 -0.93
C ALA A 371 -6.33 -0.49 -1.53
N THR A 372 -5.47 -1.09 -0.71
CA THR A 372 -4.21 -1.70 -1.16
C THR A 372 -4.43 -2.80 -2.18
N SER A 373 -5.32 -3.76 -1.91
CA SER A 373 -5.58 -4.89 -2.80
C SER A 373 -6.17 -4.47 -4.15
N VAL A 374 -7.06 -3.48 -4.16
CA VAL A 374 -7.61 -2.90 -5.40
C VAL A 374 -6.51 -2.14 -6.16
N GLY A 375 -5.69 -1.39 -5.44
CA GLY A 375 -4.54 -0.68 -5.98
C GLY A 375 -3.50 -1.58 -6.66
N LEU A 376 -3.20 -2.73 -6.05
CA LEU A 376 -2.28 -3.73 -6.62
C LEU A 376 -2.76 -4.24 -7.97
N VAL A 377 -4.07 -4.43 -8.12
CA VAL A 377 -4.67 -4.84 -9.38
C VAL A 377 -4.59 -3.72 -10.43
N ARG A 378 -4.88 -2.46 -10.06
CA ARG A 378 -4.72 -1.31 -10.96
C ARG A 378 -3.28 -1.17 -11.45
N TYR A 379 -2.32 -1.35 -10.55
CA TYR A 379 -0.90 -1.37 -10.89
C TYR A 379 -0.61 -2.48 -11.89
N GLY A 380 -1.05 -3.71 -11.61
CA GLY A 380 -0.82 -4.86 -12.49
C GLY A 380 -1.34 -4.67 -13.91
N ILE A 381 -2.55 -4.14 -14.06
CA ILE A 381 -3.13 -3.80 -15.38
C ILE A 381 -2.27 -2.75 -16.10
N THR A 382 -1.88 -1.68 -15.39
CA THR A 382 -1.12 -0.57 -15.98
C THR A 382 0.29 -1.00 -16.40
N SER A 383 0.94 -1.82 -15.58
CA SER A 383 2.26 -2.40 -15.86
C SER A 383 2.21 -3.36 -17.06
N ASN A 384 1.19 -4.22 -17.14
CA ASN A 384 0.99 -5.12 -18.28
C ASN A 384 0.73 -4.37 -19.61
N GLN A 385 0.14 -3.17 -19.54
CA GLN A 385 -0.03 -2.28 -20.69
C GLN A 385 1.24 -1.50 -21.07
N GLY A 386 2.35 -1.69 -20.35
CA GLY A 386 3.62 -0.97 -20.59
C GLY A 386 3.54 0.52 -20.27
N LYS A 387 2.53 0.95 -19.50
CA LYS A 387 2.33 2.36 -19.11
C LYS A 387 3.14 2.76 -17.88
N LEU A 388 3.48 1.79 -17.01
CA LEU A 388 4.41 1.97 -15.89
C LEU A 388 5.75 1.31 -16.24
N ASN A 389 6.46 1.87 -17.22
CA ASN A 389 7.85 1.48 -17.47
C ASN A 389 8.76 2.36 -16.59
N PHE A 390 8.91 2.02 -15.31
CA PHE A 390 9.96 2.63 -14.50
C PHE A 390 11.25 1.87 -14.74
N VAL A 391 11.96 2.34 -15.77
CA VAL A 391 13.15 1.69 -16.31
C VAL A 391 14.33 1.81 -15.36
N GLY A 392 14.87 0.64 -15.02
CA GLY A 392 16.22 0.39 -14.52
C GLY A 392 16.60 -1.04 -14.92
N ASP A 393 16.71 -1.25 -16.23
CA ASP A 393 16.95 -2.56 -16.85
C ASP A 393 18.45 -2.88 -16.76
N ASP A 394 18.83 -3.68 -15.75
CA ASP A 394 19.91 -4.71 -15.78
C ASP A 394 20.47 -5.08 -14.38
N THR A 395 20.14 -4.35 -13.32
CA THR A 395 20.71 -4.60 -11.97
C THR A 395 19.79 -5.30 -10.97
N ASN A 396 18.47 -5.30 -11.18
CA ASN A 396 17.52 -5.78 -10.16
C ASN A 396 17.36 -7.31 -10.12
N LEU A 397 17.39 -7.88 -8.91
CA LEU A 397 17.10 -9.29 -8.66
C LEU A 397 15.67 -9.66 -9.08
N PHE A 398 14.74 -8.70 -9.05
CA PHE A 398 13.32 -8.91 -9.35
C PHE A 398 13.00 -9.16 -10.84
N HIS A 399 13.65 -8.46 -11.79
CA HIS A 399 13.55 -8.84 -13.21
C HIS A 399 14.28 -10.16 -13.52
N LYS A 400 15.28 -10.54 -12.71
CA LYS A 400 15.91 -11.86 -12.81
C LYS A 400 14.97 -12.99 -12.38
N VAL A 401 13.93 -12.75 -11.58
CA VAL A 401 12.96 -13.80 -11.21
C VAL A 401 12.10 -14.19 -12.42
N SER A 402 11.56 -13.23 -13.18
CA SER A 402 10.75 -13.54 -14.37
C SER A 402 11.56 -14.15 -15.53
N ARG A 403 12.85 -13.77 -15.68
CA ARG A 403 13.76 -14.38 -16.68
C ARG A 403 14.29 -15.76 -16.27
N ARG A 404 14.71 -15.95 -15.00
CA ARG A 404 15.29 -17.23 -14.54
C ARG A 404 14.30 -18.38 -14.50
N MET A 405 13.02 -18.13 -14.32
CA MET A 405 12.01 -19.21 -14.34
C MET A 405 11.80 -19.81 -15.73
N LYS A 406 12.02 -19.03 -16.81
CA LYS A 406 11.99 -19.56 -18.19
C LYS A 406 13.21 -20.43 -18.51
N ASP A 407 14.39 -20.06 -18.01
CA ASP A 407 15.62 -20.83 -18.26
C ASP A 407 15.66 -22.12 -17.43
N TRP A 408 15.09 -22.13 -16.22
CA TRP A 408 15.06 -23.32 -15.35
C TRP A 408 14.14 -24.45 -15.86
N MET A 409 13.14 -24.15 -16.71
CA MET A 409 12.26 -25.15 -17.29
C MET A 409 12.83 -25.85 -18.54
N GLN A 410 13.86 -25.29 -19.19
CA GLN A 410 14.54 -25.94 -20.31
C GLN A 410 15.61 -26.94 -19.86
N ASP A 411 16.09 -26.84 -18.62
CA ASP A 411 17.10 -27.74 -18.07
C ASP A 411 16.51 -28.98 -17.34
N PHE A 412 15.19 -29.15 -17.34
CA PHE A 412 14.52 -30.31 -16.72
C PHE A 412 13.63 -31.15 -17.67
N PHE A 413 13.72 -30.96 -18.98
CA PHE A 413 13.22 -31.91 -19.99
C PHE A 413 14.18 -32.12 -21.16
#